data_AF-A0A838V1P1-F1
#
_entry.id   AF-A0A838V1P1-F1
#
_cell.length_a   1.000
_cell.length_b   1.000
_cell.length_c   1.000
_cell.angle_alpha   90.00
_cell.angle_beta   90.00
_cell.angle_gamma   90.00
#
_symmetry.space_group_name_H-M   'P 1'
#
loop_
_entity.id
_entity.type
_entity.pdbx_description
1 polymer ?
#
loop_
_entity_poly.entity_id
_entity_poly.type
_entity_poly.pdbx_seq_one_letter_code
_entity_poly.pdbx_strand_id
1 'polypeptide(L)'
;MPDEQEFEAAIERLLDPERFSEAERIVARAAPQLQKVLAAALAEGGWFGEPHEAETLRAATVPDPDERIAAVRALLAEEARMGMMVGVAVGWALNEEMTDPVDETNPEGEH
;
A
#
# COMPACT_ATOMS: atom_id res chain seq x y z
N MET A 1 14.05 -7.04 12.11
CA MET A 1 13.61 -7.71 10.87
C MET A 1 13.39 -9.16 11.20
N PRO A 2 12.16 -9.71 11.06
CA PRO A 2 11.89 -11.12 11.28
C PRO A 2 12.79 -11.98 10.37
N ASP A 3 13.05 -13.22 10.77
CA ASP A 3 13.79 -14.14 9.91
C ASP A 3 12.94 -14.56 8.69
N GLU A 4 13.59 -14.95 7.60
CA GLU A 4 12.92 -15.27 6.33
C GLU A 4 11.92 -16.43 6.45
N GLN A 5 12.18 -17.38 7.37
CA GLN A 5 11.28 -18.52 7.61
C GLN A 5 10.03 -18.11 8.38
N GLU A 6 10.18 -17.22 9.36
CA GLU A 6 9.07 -16.65 10.12
C GLU A 6 8.17 -15.79 9.21
N PHE A 7 8.78 -15.04 8.29
CA PHE A 7 8.06 -14.24 7.29
C PHE A 7 7.26 -15.14 6.33
N GLU A 8 7.87 -16.17 5.76
CA GLU A 8 7.18 -17.13 4.90
C GLU A 8 6.03 -17.84 5.65
N ALA A 9 6.29 -18.27 6.88
CA ALA A 9 5.25 -18.87 7.71
C ALA A 9 4.11 -17.89 8.04
N ALA A 10 4.37 -16.58 8.11
CA ALA A 10 3.35 -15.56 8.26
C ALA A 10 2.52 -15.37 6.99
N ILE A 11 3.14 -15.43 5.81
CA ILE A 11 2.44 -15.42 4.52
C ILE A 11 1.50 -16.62 4.42
N GLU A 12 1.98 -17.83 4.70
CA GLU A 12 1.16 -19.05 4.68
C GLU A 12 -0.06 -18.96 5.61
N ARG A 13 0.11 -18.35 6.79
CA ARG A 13 -1.01 -18.09 7.71
C ARG A 13 -2.00 -17.06 7.17
N LEU A 14 -1.57 -16.10 6.34
CA LEU A 14 -2.44 -15.11 5.70
C LEU A 14 -3.17 -15.66 4.47
N LEU A 15 -2.68 -16.74 3.86
CA LEU A 15 -3.37 -17.43 2.78
C LEU A 15 -4.64 -18.18 3.26
N ASP A 16 -4.81 -18.37 4.57
CA ASP A 16 -6.05 -18.84 5.17
C ASP A 16 -7.19 -17.82 4.92
N PRO A 17 -8.24 -18.20 4.16
CA PRO A 17 -9.33 -17.29 3.79
C PRO A 17 -10.05 -16.67 5.00
N GLU A 18 -10.17 -17.40 6.11
CA GLU A 18 -10.86 -16.92 7.30
C GLU A 18 -10.05 -15.82 8.01
N ARG A 19 -8.72 -16.00 8.07
CA ARG A 19 -7.79 -15.03 8.66
C ARG A 19 -7.67 -13.78 7.82
N PHE A 20 -7.63 -13.94 6.50
CA PHE A 20 -7.62 -12.80 5.58
C PHE A 20 -8.91 -11.98 5.70
N SER A 21 -10.07 -12.64 5.81
CA SER A 21 -11.37 -11.98 5.94
C SER A 21 -11.50 -11.12 7.22
N GLU A 22 -10.85 -11.50 8.31
CA GLU A 22 -10.79 -10.65 9.50
C GLU A 22 -9.95 -9.38 9.28
N ALA A 23 -8.78 -9.52 8.66
CA ALA A 23 -7.95 -8.39 8.28
C ALA A 23 -8.69 -7.42 7.33
N GLU A 24 -9.38 -7.96 6.31
CA GLU A 24 -10.22 -7.17 5.41
C GLU A 24 -11.30 -6.39 6.15
N ARG A 25 -11.98 -7.00 7.13
CA ARG A 25 -13.01 -6.30 7.93
C ARG A 25 -12.44 -5.17 8.78
N ILE A 26 -11.22 -5.29 9.27
CA ILE A 26 -10.53 -4.24 10.02
C ILE A 26 -10.14 -3.10 9.08
N VAL A 27 -9.49 -3.43 7.96
CA VAL A 27 -9.08 -2.46 6.94
C VAL A 27 -10.28 -1.72 6.36
N ALA A 28 -11.39 -2.40 6.05
CA ALA A 28 -12.60 -1.78 5.53
C ALA A 28 -13.20 -0.74 6.49
N ARG A 29 -13.10 -0.94 7.80
CA ARG A 29 -13.54 0.03 8.82
C ARG A 29 -12.61 1.25 8.89
N ALA A 30 -11.31 1.04 8.70
CA ALA A 30 -10.30 2.11 8.70
C ALA A 30 -10.17 2.84 7.35
N ALA A 31 -10.67 2.25 6.26
CA ALA A 31 -10.48 2.73 4.88
C ALA A 31 -10.76 4.23 4.67
N PRO A 32 -11.84 4.84 5.21
CA PRO A 32 -12.09 6.27 5.04
C PRO A 32 -11.00 7.17 5.66
N GLN A 33 -10.34 6.71 6.71
CA GLN A 33 -9.26 7.44 7.38
C GLN A 33 -7.93 7.22 6.64
N LEU A 34 -7.68 5.98 6.20
CA LEU A 34 -6.51 5.61 5.40
C LEU A 34 -6.45 6.35 4.06
N GLN A 35 -7.61 6.71 3.48
CA GLN A 35 -7.68 7.54 2.28
C GLN A 35 -6.95 8.88 2.42
N LYS A 36 -6.87 9.46 3.63
CA LYS A 36 -6.13 10.71 3.86
C LYS A 36 -4.62 10.51 3.74
N VAL A 37 -4.11 9.43 4.33
CA VAL A 37 -2.69 9.05 4.27
C VAL A 37 -2.31 8.72 2.84
N LEU A 38 -3.14 7.93 2.15
CA LEU A 38 -2.95 7.63 0.74
C LEU A 38 -2.94 8.91 -0.10
N ALA A 39 -3.94 9.79 0.04
CA ALA A 39 -3.98 11.05 -0.72
C ALA A 39 -2.74 11.93 -0.50
N ALA A 40 -2.20 11.99 0.72
CA ALA A 40 -0.95 12.70 1.01
C ALA A 40 0.26 12.03 0.34
N ALA A 41 0.41 10.71 0.46
CA ALA A 41 1.49 9.96 -0.18
C ALA A 41 1.47 10.06 -1.71
N LEU A 42 0.27 10.05 -2.30
CA LEU A 42 0.06 10.26 -3.74
C LEU A 42 0.45 11.67 -4.18
N ALA A 43 0.14 12.68 -3.38
CA ALA A 43 0.41 14.08 -3.68
C ALA A 43 1.89 14.47 -3.49
N GLU A 44 2.56 13.91 -2.50
CA GLU A 44 3.96 14.22 -2.16
C GLU A 44 4.97 13.45 -3.02
N GLY A 45 4.59 12.29 -3.57
CA GLY A 45 5.54 11.23 -3.89
C GLY A 45 5.56 10.72 -5.32
N GLY A 46 5.19 11.49 -6.35
CA GLY A 46 5.46 11.16 -7.77
C GLY A 46 4.90 9.81 -8.27
N TRP A 47 4.13 9.10 -7.47
CA TRP A 47 3.70 7.72 -7.67
C TRP A 47 2.63 7.61 -8.77
N PHE A 48 1.89 8.71 -8.97
CA PHE A 48 0.90 8.90 -10.04
C PHE A 48 1.12 10.23 -10.78
N GLY A 49 2.39 10.65 -10.92
CA GLY A 49 2.75 11.90 -11.60
C GLY A 49 2.66 11.82 -13.14
N GLU A 50 3.22 12.84 -13.82
CA GLU A 50 3.29 12.93 -15.30
C GLU A 50 3.68 11.64 -16.05
N PRO A 51 4.60 10.77 -15.55
CA PRO A 51 4.91 9.51 -16.22
C PRO A 51 3.70 8.57 -16.39
N HIS A 52 2.78 8.56 -15.42
CA HIS A 52 1.59 7.71 -15.44
C HIS A 52 0.55 8.19 -16.47
N GLU A 53 0.40 9.50 -16.65
CA GLU A 53 -0.47 10.08 -17.69
C GLU A 53 0.04 9.73 -19.09
N ALA A 54 1.35 9.82 -19.32
CA ALA A 54 1.97 9.44 -20.59
C ALA A 54 1.83 7.94 -20.89
N GLU A 55 2.00 7.09 -19.88
CA GLU A 55 1.80 5.64 -19.96
C GLU A 55 0.36 5.28 -20.31
N THR A 56 -0.59 5.92 -19.63
CA THR A 56 -2.03 5.74 -19.86
C THR A 56 -2.42 6.18 -21.27
N LEU A 57 -1.96 7.35 -21.71
CA LEU A 57 -2.22 7.87 -23.05
C LEU A 57 -1.66 6.94 -24.12
N ARG A 58 -0.41 6.48 -23.95
CA ARG A 58 0.19 5.53 -24.88
C ARG A 58 -0.61 4.23 -24.93
N ALA A 59 -0.96 3.64 -23.79
CA ALA A 59 -1.76 2.43 -23.75
C ALA A 59 -3.12 2.62 -24.44
N ALA A 60 -3.78 3.77 -24.26
CA ALA A 60 -5.08 4.08 -24.86
C ALA A 60 -5.01 4.30 -26.39
N THR A 61 -3.87 4.73 -26.92
CA THR A 61 -3.69 5.12 -28.33
C THR A 61 -3.01 4.07 -29.20
N VAL A 62 -2.69 2.89 -28.65
CA VAL A 62 -2.15 1.76 -29.44
C VAL A 62 -3.09 1.45 -30.62
N PRO A 63 -2.61 1.45 -31.88
CA PRO A 63 -3.48 1.29 -33.05
C PRO A 63 -4.17 -0.07 -33.09
N ASP A 64 -3.42 -1.13 -32.83
CA ASP A 64 -3.93 -2.49 -32.85
C ASP A 64 -4.81 -2.76 -31.61
N PRO A 65 -6.05 -3.26 -31.77
CA PRO A 65 -6.95 -3.53 -30.65
C PRO A 65 -6.43 -4.55 -29.64
N ASP A 66 -5.75 -5.61 -30.07
CA ASP A 66 -5.27 -6.67 -29.19
C ASP A 66 -4.03 -6.21 -28.42
N GLU A 67 -3.12 -5.51 -29.09
CA GLU A 67 -1.97 -4.86 -28.45
C GLU A 67 -2.42 -3.78 -27.46
N ARG A 68 -3.48 -3.03 -27.77
CA ARG A 68 -4.08 -2.04 -26.85
C ARG A 68 -4.59 -2.70 -25.58
N ILE A 69 -5.32 -3.81 -25.70
CA ILE A 69 -5.82 -4.56 -24.54
C ILE A 69 -4.64 -5.11 -23.71
N ALA A 70 -3.61 -5.62 -24.37
CA ALA A 70 -2.40 -6.10 -23.69
C ALA A 70 -1.69 -4.97 -22.92
N ALA A 71 -1.54 -3.80 -23.53
CA ALA A 71 -0.95 -2.62 -22.89
C ALA A 71 -1.75 -2.16 -21.66
N VAL A 72 -3.08 -2.12 -21.75
CA VAL A 72 -3.95 -1.78 -20.61
C VAL A 72 -3.82 -2.81 -19.49
N ARG A 73 -3.76 -4.11 -19.81
CA ARG A 73 -3.58 -5.17 -18.81
C ARG A 73 -2.24 -5.06 -18.09
N ALA A 74 -1.16 -4.76 -18.84
CA ALA A 74 0.15 -4.54 -18.28
C ALA A 74 0.15 -3.34 -17.32
N LEU A 75 -0.47 -2.23 -17.71
CA LEU A 75 -0.65 -1.05 -16.86
C LEU A 75 -1.41 -1.41 -15.57
N LEU A 76 -2.54 -2.10 -15.66
CA LEU A 76 -3.32 -2.51 -14.48
C LEU A 76 -2.54 -3.44 -13.54
N ALA A 77 -1.70 -4.33 -14.08
CA ALA A 77 -0.85 -5.21 -13.27
C ALA A 77 0.26 -4.42 -12.55
N GLU A 78 0.81 -3.40 -13.19
CA GLU A 78 1.75 -2.46 -12.58
C GLU A 78 1.10 -1.70 -11.43
N GLU A 79 -0.08 -1.12 -11.67
CA GLU A 79 -0.85 -0.39 -10.67
C GLU A 79 -1.22 -1.27 -9.47
N ALA A 80 -1.61 -2.52 -9.69
CA ALA A 80 -1.91 -3.45 -8.61
C ALA A 80 -0.67 -3.75 -7.75
N ARG A 81 0.51 -3.92 -8.37
CA ARG A 81 1.77 -4.17 -7.65
C ARG A 81 2.21 -2.95 -6.85
N MET A 82 2.10 -1.77 -7.46
CA MET A 82 2.37 -0.49 -6.81
C MET A 82 1.42 -0.24 -5.63
N GLY A 83 0.11 -0.44 -5.82
CA GLY A 83 -0.89 -0.33 -4.77
C GLY A 83 -0.64 -1.29 -3.60
N MET A 84 -0.21 -2.52 -3.88
CA MET A 84 0.20 -3.48 -2.84
C MET A 84 1.41 -2.97 -2.05
N MET A 85 2.45 -2.49 -2.74
CA MET A 85 3.65 -1.96 -2.09
C MET A 85 3.34 -0.77 -1.17
N VAL A 86 2.54 0.19 -1.66
CA VAL A 86 2.10 1.34 -0.86
C VAL A 86 1.25 0.88 0.32
N GLY A 87 0.29 -0.04 0.10
CA GLY A 87 -0.57 -0.57 1.15
C GLY A 87 0.22 -1.24 2.28
N VAL A 88 1.23 -2.05 1.95
CA VAL A 88 2.12 -2.68 2.95
C VAL A 88 2.94 -1.64 3.70
N ALA A 89 3.54 -0.67 2.99
CA ALA A 89 4.34 0.39 3.63
C ALA A 89 3.51 1.23 4.60
N VAL A 90 2.29 1.63 4.23
CA VAL A 90 1.36 2.34 5.11
C VAL A 90 0.97 1.48 6.31
N GLY A 91 0.69 0.19 6.08
CA GLY A 91 0.36 -0.75 7.15
C GLY A 91 1.49 -0.92 8.18
N TRP A 92 2.74 -1.01 7.72
CA TRP A 92 3.91 -1.07 8.61
C TRP A 92 4.12 0.23 9.37
N ALA A 93 4.09 1.39 8.70
CA ALA A 93 4.25 2.69 9.36
C ALA A 93 3.19 2.91 10.45
N LEU A 94 1.92 2.57 10.18
CA LEU A 94 0.86 2.65 11.18
C LEU A 94 1.10 1.72 12.37
N ASN A 95 1.58 0.49 12.12
CA ASN A 95 1.89 -0.44 13.19
C ASN A 95 3.04 0.07 14.07
N GLU A 96 4.07 0.69 13.47
CA GLU A 96 5.15 1.35 14.20
C GLU A 96 4.62 2.49 15.07
N GLU A 97 3.84 3.42 14.51
CA GLU A 97 3.22 4.54 15.27
C GLU A 97 2.32 4.08 16.43
N MET A 98 1.69 2.91 16.31
CA MET A 98 0.86 2.34 17.39
C MET A 98 1.68 1.58 18.44
N THR A 99 2.86 1.09 18.08
CA THR A 99 3.72 0.27 18.95
C THR A 99 4.78 1.12 19.65
N ASP A 100 5.12 2.27 19.09
CA ASP A 100 5.99 3.23 19.75
C ASP A 100 5.27 3.80 20.98
N PRO A 101 5.79 3.58 22.20
CA PRO A 101 5.23 4.22 23.37
C PRO A 101 5.44 5.71 23.18
N VAL A 102 4.35 6.48 23.08
CA VAL A 102 4.41 7.92 23.29
C VAL A 102 5.10 8.11 24.64
N ASP A 103 6.34 8.58 24.63
CA ASP A 103 7.10 8.83 25.85
C ASP A 103 6.48 10.06 26.54
N GLU A 104 5.38 9.85 27.25
CA GLU A 104 4.71 10.83 28.11
C GLU A 104 5.48 11.03 29.43
N THR A 105 6.70 10.52 29.56
CA THR A 105 7.51 10.61 30.78
C THR A 105 8.78 11.43 30.60
N ASN A 106 8.63 12.74 30.39
CA ASN A 106 9.57 13.68 31.00
C ASN A 106 8.88 14.95 31.53
N PRO A 107 8.36 14.93 32.77
CA PRO A 107 7.97 16.12 33.51
C PRO A 107 9.06 16.65 34.46
N GLU A 108 10.33 16.25 34.33
CA GLU A 108 11.38 16.67 35.29
C GLU A 108 12.56 17.33 34.58
N GLY A 109 12.31 18.56 34.14
CA GLY A 109 13.34 19.55 33.86
C GLY A 109 13.33 20.67 34.91
N GLU A 110 13.47 20.34 36.20
CA GLU A 110 13.75 21.31 37.27
C GLU A 110 14.42 20.62 38.46
N HIS A 111 15.74 20.79 38.61
CA HIS A 111 16.41 21.23 39.84
C HIS A 111 17.89 21.54 39.60
#